data_AF-A0AAW2Y423-F1
#
_entry.id   AF-A0AAW2Y423-F1
#
_cell.length_a   1.000
_cell.length_b   1.000
_cell.length_c   1.000
_cell.angle_alpha   90.00
_cell.angle_beta   90.00
_cell.angle_gamma   90.00
#
_symmetry.space_group_name_H-M   'P 1'
#
loop_
_entity.id
_entity.type
_entity.pdbx_description
1 polymer ?
#
loop_
_entity_poly.entity_id
_entity_poly.type
_entity_poly.pdbx_seq_one_letter_code
_entity_poly.pdbx_strand_id
1 'polypeptide(L)'
;MFGLLNPLLVATGATPLDQEKWVDGYFADLALMIAGNWLKIWIEIGAVLSVIGLYEAQLSSCAYQILGMADIGVVPRLFGARSKWFNTPWVGILVSTLVAVAVSYLNFPDIISSVNFSYSLGMLLEFASFLWLRRKFAEANRPYKVPLPLQGWWLCA
;
A
#
# COMPACT_ATOMS: atom_id res chain seq x y z
N MET A 1 2.31 -16.00 -0.08
CA MET A 1 0.98 -16.52 0.32
C MET A 1 1.03 -17.33 1.63
N PHE A 2 2.04 -18.18 1.87
CA PHE A 2 2.15 -18.96 3.12
C PHE A 2 2.55 -18.18 4.39
N GLY A 3 3.14 -16.99 4.24
CA GLY A 3 3.70 -16.23 5.37
C GLY A 3 2.68 -15.80 6.43
N LEU A 4 1.44 -15.49 6.03
CA LEU A 4 0.37 -15.09 6.96
C LEU A 4 -0.43 -16.28 7.48
N LEU A 5 -0.55 -17.33 6.66
CA LEU A 5 -1.35 -18.52 6.98
C LEU A 5 -0.74 -19.30 8.16
N ASN A 6 0.58 -19.47 8.17
CA ASN A 6 1.29 -20.23 9.21
C ASN A 6 1.10 -19.63 10.63
N PRO A 7 1.36 -18.34 10.88
CA PRO A 7 1.17 -17.77 12.21
C PRO A 7 -0.30 -17.76 12.65
N LEU A 8 -1.24 -17.59 11.72
CA LEU A 8 -2.68 -17.74 12.00
C LEU A 8 -3.02 -19.16 12.46
N LEU A 9 -2.57 -20.18 11.72
CA LEU A 9 -2.80 -21.58 12.08
C LEU A 9 -2.20 -21.94 13.44
N VAL A 10 -0.98 -21.47 13.72
CA VAL A 10 -0.32 -21.67 15.01
C VAL A 10 -1.09 -20.97 16.14
N ALA A 11 -1.50 -19.71 15.92
CA ALA A 11 -2.27 -18.95 16.90
C ALA A 11 -3.62 -19.61 17.25
N THR A 12 -4.40 -19.99 16.23
CA THR A 12 -5.71 -20.62 16.43
C THR A 12 -5.62 -22.06 16.93
N GLY A 13 -4.51 -22.75 16.65
CA GLY A 13 -4.29 -24.12 17.11
C GLY A 13 -3.76 -24.22 18.55
N ALA A 14 -3.03 -23.21 19.01
CA ALA A 14 -2.39 -23.21 20.33
C ALA A 14 -3.22 -22.52 21.43
N THR A 15 -4.25 -21.74 21.08
CA THR A 15 -5.06 -20.98 22.06
C THR A 15 -6.56 -21.17 21.83
N PRO A 16 -7.39 -21.18 22.90
CA PRO A 16 -8.84 -21.21 22.75
C PRO A 16 -9.33 -19.94 22.03
N LEU A 17 -10.24 -20.11 21.07
CA LEU A 17 -10.73 -19.02 20.23
C LEU A 17 -11.53 -18.01 21.07
N ASP A 18 -10.93 -16.86 21.34
CA ASP A 18 -11.55 -15.76 22.08
C ASP A 18 -11.52 -14.50 21.20
N GLN A 19 -12.55 -14.36 20.35
CA GLN A 19 -12.58 -13.41 19.23
C GLN A 19 -12.42 -11.94 19.68
N GLU A 20 -12.82 -11.61 20.91
CA GLU A 20 -12.74 -10.26 21.46
C GLU A 20 -11.30 -9.81 21.72
N LYS A 21 -10.36 -10.74 21.89
CA LYS A 21 -8.94 -10.44 22.12
C LYS A 21 -8.15 -10.21 20.83
N TRP A 22 -8.73 -10.50 19.66
CA TRP A 22 -8.09 -10.34 18.35
C TRP A 22 -8.10 -8.87 17.91
N VAL A 23 -7.31 -8.05 18.62
CA VAL A 23 -7.11 -6.63 18.34
C VAL A 23 -5.68 -6.38 17.84
N ASP A 24 -5.40 -5.14 17.43
CA ASP A 24 -4.08 -4.73 16.96
C ASP A 24 -2.99 -5.10 17.97
N GLY A 25 -1.91 -5.72 17.48
CA GLY A 25 -0.78 -6.15 18.32
C GLY A 25 -0.94 -7.51 19.01
N TYR A 26 -2.12 -8.15 18.94
CA TYR A 26 -2.40 -9.41 19.64
C TYR A 26 -1.46 -10.57 19.28
N PHE A 27 -0.86 -10.57 18.08
CA PHE A 27 0.15 -11.57 17.71
C PHE A 27 1.40 -11.55 18.60
N ALA A 28 1.79 -10.40 19.13
CA ALA A 28 2.92 -10.30 20.06
C ALA A 28 2.57 -10.93 21.43
N ASP A 29 1.31 -10.79 21.87
CA ASP A 29 0.82 -11.39 23.11
C ASP A 29 0.57 -12.90 22.96
N LEU A 30 0.12 -13.35 21.79
CA LEU A 30 0.06 -14.77 21.43
C LEU A 30 1.46 -15.39 21.42
N ALA A 31 2.45 -14.70 20.87
CA ALA A 31 3.84 -15.16 20.89
C ALA A 31 4.39 -15.32 22.30
N LEU A 32 4.04 -14.39 23.20
CA LEU A 32 4.37 -14.49 24.62
C LEU A 32 3.73 -15.72 25.27
N MET A 33 2.45 -15.96 25.00
CA MET A 33 1.71 -17.10 25.56
C MET A 33 2.25 -18.45 25.05
N ILE A 34 2.67 -18.54 23.79
CA ILE A 34 3.09 -19.80 23.15
C ILE A 34 4.56 -20.12 23.40
N ALA A 35 5.46 -19.12 23.30
CA ALA A 35 6.91 -19.34 23.26
C ALA A 35 7.70 -18.42 24.22
N GLY A 36 7.03 -17.57 25.00
CA GLY A 36 7.66 -16.70 25.99
C GLY A 36 8.25 -15.40 25.43
N ASN A 37 8.94 -14.65 26.30
CA ASN A 37 9.44 -13.29 26.02
C ASN A 37 10.37 -13.20 24.80
N TRP A 38 11.14 -14.25 24.50
CA TRP A 38 12.06 -14.26 23.37
C TRP A 38 11.32 -14.02 22.05
N LEU A 39 10.26 -14.79 21.78
CA LEU A 39 9.53 -14.69 20.52
C LEU A 39 8.76 -13.36 20.41
N LYS A 40 8.21 -12.87 21.53
CA LYS A 40 7.56 -11.55 21.59
C LYS A 40 8.50 -10.43 21.13
N ILE A 41 9.72 -10.38 21.67
CA ILE A 41 10.71 -9.35 21.32
C ILE A 41 11.06 -9.40 19.83
N TRP A 42 11.28 -10.59 19.26
CA TRP A 42 11.58 -10.73 17.83
C TRP A 42 10.44 -10.26 16.93
N ILE A 43 9.20 -10.57 17.30
CA ILE A 43 8.02 -10.14 16.54
C ILE A 43 7.83 -8.63 16.64
N GLU A 44 8.00 -8.03 17.82
CA GLU A 44 7.90 -6.57 18.00
C GLU A 44 8.97 -5.83 17.20
N ILE A 45 10.23 -6.28 17.26
CA ILE A 45 11.33 -5.68 16.47
C ILE A 45 11.05 -5.82 14.97
N GLY A 46 10.62 -7.01 14.53
CA GLY A 46 10.29 -7.27 13.13
C GLY A 46 9.13 -6.39 12.65
N ALA A 47 8.09 -6.23 13.47
CA ALA A 47 6.94 -5.38 13.17
C ALA A 47 7.36 -3.91 13.04
N VAL A 48 8.13 -3.37 13.99
CA VAL A 48 8.61 -1.99 13.95
C VAL A 48 9.47 -1.75 12.71
N LEU A 49 10.42 -2.64 12.42
CA LEU A 49 11.29 -2.51 11.26
C LEU A 49 10.51 -2.58 9.94
N SER A 50 9.51 -3.46 9.86
CA SER A 50 8.62 -3.57 8.69
C SER A 50 7.80 -2.31 8.48
N VAL A 51 7.26 -1.71 9.55
CA VAL A 51 6.47 -0.47 9.46
C VAL A 51 7.34 0.69 8.99
N ILE A 52 8.57 0.82 9.50
CA ILE A 52 9.53 1.82 9.05
C ILE A 52 9.83 1.64 7.55
N GLY A 53 10.14 0.41 7.13
CA GLY A 53 10.45 0.12 5.73
C GLY A 53 9.28 0.42 4.78
N LEU A 54 8.06 0.07 5.19
CA LEU A 54 6.85 0.34 4.42
C LEU A 54 6.57 1.85 4.31
N TYR A 55 6.76 2.58 5.41
CA TYR A 55 6.57 4.03 5.43
C TYR A 55 7.56 4.73 4.49
N GLU A 56 8.85 4.39 4.55
CA GLU A 56 9.88 4.96 3.67
C GLU A 56 9.61 4.67 2.18
N ALA A 57 9.23 3.42 1.85
CA ALA A 57 8.89 3.04 0.49
C ALA A 57 7.68 3.84 -0.04
N GLN A 58 6.65 4.01 0.79
CA GLN A 58 5.45 4.75 0.43
C GLN A 58 5.73 6.26 0.29
N LEU A 59 6.50 6.84 1.22
CA LEU A 59 6.90 8.24 1.20
C LEU A 59 7.69 8.57 -0.08
N SER A 60 8.63 7.70 -0.46
CA SER A 60 9.38 7.82 -1.70
C SER A 60 8.45 7.78 -2.92
N SER A 61 7.53 6.80 -2.97
CA SER A 61 6.56 6.68 -4.07
C SER A 61 5.73 7.96 -4.25
N CYS A 62 5.15 8.49 -3.16
CA CYS A 62 4.36 9.73 -3.21
C CYS A 62 5.19 10.93 -3.65
N ALA A 63 6.41 11.08 -3.15
CA ALA A 63 7.28 12.19 -3.52
C ALA A 63 7.63 12.17 -5.02
N TYR A 64 7.93 10.99 -5.58
CA TYR A 64 8.22 10.84 -7.01
C TYR A 64 6.97 10.94 -7.90
N GLN A 65 5.79 10.54 -7.42
CA GLN A 65 4.54 10.77 -8.12
C GLN A 65 4.24 12.27 -8.28
N ILE A 66 4.42 13.06 -7.22
CA ILE A 66 4.26 14.52 -7.27
C ILE A 66 5.25 15.16 -8.24
N LEU A 67 6.52 14.74 -8.19
CA LEU A 67 7.54 15.18 -9.12
C LEU A 67 7.17 14.83 -10.57
N GLY A 68 6.72 13.60 -10.81
CA GLY A 68 6.26 13.15 -12.14
C GLY A 68 5.09 13.99 -12.66
N MET A 69 4.13 14.35 -11.79
CA MET A 69 3.05 15.26 -12.13
C MET A 69 3.55 16.68 -12.46
N ALA A 70 4.61 17.15 -11.79
CA ALA A 70 5.22 18.45 -12.08
C ALA A 70 5.95 18.45 -13.44
N ASP A 71 6.62 17.34 -13.77
CA ASP A 71 7.37 17.19 -15.03
C ASP A 71 6.44 17.20 -16.26
N ILE A 72 5.22 16.66 -16.14
CA ILE A 72 4.19 16.72 -17.19
C ILE A 72 3.31 17.98 -17.14
N GLY A 73 3.57 18.90 -16.20
CA GLY A 73 2.88 20.18 -16.08
C GLY A 73 1.47 20.12 -15.46
N VAL A 74 1.11 19.03 -14.77
CA VAL A 74 -0.18 18.87 -14.07
C VAL A 74 -0.22 19.67 -12.77
N VAL A 75 0.92 19.85 -12.11
CA VAL A 75 1.06 20.68 -10.90
C VAL A 75 2.09 21.81 -11.11
N PRO A 76 2.07 22.89 -10.29
CA PRO A 76 3.02 24.00 -10.43
C PRO A 76 4.48 23.55 -10.40
N ARG A 77 5.35 24.23 -11.16
CA ARG A 77 6.78 23.91 -11.27
C ARG A 77 7.54 23.90 -9.95
N LEU A 78 7.01 24.54 -8.90
CA LEU A 78 7.58 24.50 -7.55
C LEU A 78 7.69 23.06 -7.01
N PHE A 79 6.73 22.18 -7.34
CA PHE A 79 6.73 20.77 -6.92
C PHE A 79 7.79 19.93 -7.66
N GLY A 80 8.32 20.44 -8.77
CA GLY A 80 9.44 19.82 -9.50
C GLY A 80 10.82 20.20 -8.95
N ALA A 81 10.90 21.03 -7.89
CA ALA A 81 12.16 21.47 -7.34
C ALA A 81 12.91 20.31 -6.66
N ARG A 82 14.11 20.01 -7.16
CA ARG A 82 15.01 18.99 -6.60
C ARG A 82 16.09 19.62 -5.73
N SER A 83 16.50 18.91 -4.68
CA SER A 83 17.60 19.32 -3.81
C SER A 83 18.93 19.27 -4.56
N LYS A 84 19.78 20.29 -4.38
CA LYS A 84 21.07 20.39 -5.09
C LYS A 84 22.09 19.32 -4.69
N TRP A 85 21.99 18.79 -3.47
CA TRP A 85 22.99 17.86 -2.94
C TRP A 85 22.65 16.40 -3.25
N PHE A 86 21.38 15.99 -3.07
CA PHE A 86 20.92 14.62 -3.26
C PHE A 86 20.05 14.40 -4.51
N ASN A 87 19.70 15.47 -5.23
CA ASN A 87 18.79 15.43 -6.39
C ASN A 87 17.41 14.81 -6.09
N THR A 88 16.97 14.89 -4.83
CA THR A 88 15.68 14.36 -4.35
C THR A 88 14.58 15.42 -4.40
N PRO A 89 13.31 15.04 -4.64
CA PRO A 89 12.17 15.95 -4.65
C PRO A 89 11.77 16.34 -3.21
N TRP A 90 12.49 17.31 -2.62
CA TRP A 90 12.29 17.71 -1.24
C TRP A 90 10.89 18.29 -0.96
N VAL A 91 10.29 18.97 -1.93
CA VAL A 91 8.91 19.50 -1.81
C VAL A 91 7.91 18.36 -1.73
N GLY A 92 8.07 17.32 -2.56
CA GLY A 92 7.22 16.12 -2.52
C GLY A 92 7.32 15.37 -1.19
N ILE A 93 8.54 15.25 -0.63
CA ILE A 93 8.78 14.65 0.68
C ILE A 93 8.10 15.47 1.79
N LEU A 94 8.28 16.80 1.77
CA LEU A 94 7.72 17.69 2.77
C LEU A 94 6.19 17.63 2.76
N VAL A 95 5.58 17.73 1.58
CA VAL A 95 4.12 17.65 1.41
C VAL A 95 3.58 16.30 1.90
N SER A 96 4.21 15.20 1.49
CA SER A 96 3.78 13.85 1.90
C SER A 96 3.91 13.66 3.42
N THR A 97 4.99 14.18 4.02
CA THR A 97 5.20 14.13 5.48
C THR A 97 4.18 14.99 6.23
N LEU A 98 3.88 16.19 5.75
CA LEU A 98 2.84 17.04 6.33
C LEU A 98 1.46 16.37 6.29
N VAL A 99 1.12 15.71 5.18
CA VAL A 99 -0.13 14.94 5.08
C VAL A 99 -0.13 13.79 6.07
N ALA A 100 0.97 13.03 6.19
CA ALA A 100 1.08 11.95 7.16
C ALA A 100 0.88 12.44 8.61
N VAL A 101 1.50 13.57 8.98
CA VAL A 101 1.34 14.20 10.31
C VAL A 101 -0.08 14.73 10.51
N ALA A 102 -0.72 15.29 9.49
CA ALA A 102 -2.11 15.75 9.59
C ALA A 102 -3.08 14.57 9.80
N VAL A 103 -2.86 13.46 9.09
CA VAL A 103 -3.69 12.25 9.18
C VAL A 103 -3.43 11.49 10.49
N SER A 104 -2.25 11.61 11.10
CA SER A 104 -1.95 10.91 12.36
C SER A 104 -2.79 11.37 13.57
N TYR A 105 -3.57 12.45 13.44
CA TYR A 105 -4.53 12.89 14.46
C TYR A 105 -5.88 12.13 14.40
N LEU A 106 -6.14 11.37 13.34
CA LEU A 106 -7.36 10.57 13.19
C LEU A 106 -7.25 9.21 13.88
N ASN A 107 -8.39 8.58 14.19
CA ASN A 107 -8.37 7.23 14.73
C ASN A 107 -7.89 6.22 13.68
N PHE A 108 -7.16 5.20 14.12
CA PHE A 108 -6.59 4.19 13.23
C PHE A 108 -7.63 3.47 12.33
N PRO A 109 -8.82 3.05 12.83
CA PRO A 109 -9.83 2.43 11.98
C PRO A 109 -10.40 3.39 10.90
N ASP A 110 -10.55 4.66 11.24
CA ASP A 110 -11.04 5.70 10.33
C ASP A 110 -10.02 5.96 9.21
N ILE A 111 -8.73 5.93 9.54
CA ILE A 111 -7.64 6.03 8.55
C ILE A 111 -7.68 4.85 7.58
N ILE A 112 -7.72 3.62 8.10
CA ILE A 112 -7.72 2.41 7.27
C ILE A 112 -8.93 2.38 6.35
N SER A 113 -10.12 2.66 6.87
CA SER A 113 -11.34 2.67 6.06
C SER A 113 -11.30 3.74 4.95
N SER A 114 -10.80 4.94 5.27
CA SER A 114 -10.66 6.04 4.29
C SER A 114 -9.66 5.71 3.18
N VAL A 115 -8.53 5.12 3.52
CA VAL A 115 -7.50 4.70 2.54
C VAL A 115 -8.02 3.55 1.69
N ASN A 116 -8.66 2.53 2.29
CA ASN A 116 -9.22 1.41 1.54
C ASN A 116 -10.32 1.84 0.57
N PHE A 117 -11.17 2.79 0.98
CA PHE A 117 -12.17 3.38 0.11
C PHE A 117 -11.53 4.09 -1.09
N SER A 118 -10.54 4.96 -0.83
CA SER A 118 -9.82 5.70 -1.87
C SER A 118 -9.06 4.78 -2.83
N TYR A 119 -8.40 3.75 -2.28
CA TYR A 119 -7.71 2.73 -3.07
C TYR A 119 -8.66 1.96 -3.97
N SER A 120 -9.82 1.55 -3.43
CA SER A 120 -10.84 0.82 -4.20
C SER A 120 -11.37 1.66 -5.36
N LEU A 121 -11.60 2.96 -5.15
CA LEU A 121 -11.97 3.88 -6.22
C LEU A 121 -10.88 4.00 -7.29
N GLY A 122 -9.61 4.10 -6.88
CA GLY A 122 -8.47 4.11 -7.81
C GLY A 122 -8.41 2.85 -8.67
N MET A 123 -8.53 1.68 -8.04
CA MET A 123 -8.54 0.38 -8.73
C MET A 123 -9.68 0.26 -9.74
N LEU A 124 -10.88 0.74 -9.40
CA LEU A 124 -12.01 0.77 -10.33
C LEU A 124 -11.73 1.66 -11.54
N LEU A 125 -11.13 2.83 -11.32
CA LEU A 125 -10.75 3.75 -12.39
C LEU A 125 -9.64 3.17 -13.29
N GLU A 126 -8.65 2.50 -12.71
CA GLU A 126 -7.60 1.80 -13.46
C GLU A 126 -8.19 0.69 -14.32
N PHE A 127 -9.11 -0.11 -13.77
CA PHE A 127 -9.79 -1.17 -14.51
C PHE A 127 -10.68 -0.62 -15.64
N ALA A 128 -11.44 0.44 -15.37
CA ALA A 128 -12.25 1.12 -16.38
C ALA A 128 -11.37 1.69 -17.50
N SER A 129 -10.24 2.32 -17.14
CA SER A 129 -9.25 2.84 -18.09
C SER A 129 -8.65 1.72 -18.93
N PHE A 130 -8.27 0.60 -18.32
CA PHE A 130 -7.77 -0.59 -19.02
C PHE A 130 -8.77 -1.10 -20.07
N LEU A 131 -10.05 -1.24 -19.69
CA LEU A 131 -11.11 -1.65 -20.62
C LEU A 131 -11.29 -0.62 -21.75
N TRP A 132 -11.25 0.67 -21.43
CA TRP A 132 -11.37 1.74 -22.41
C TRP A 132 -10.19 1.78 -23.40
N LEU A 133 -8.95 1.64 -22.92
CA LEU A 133 -7.75 1.53 -23.74
C LEU A 133 -7.77 0.27 -24.61
N ARG A 134 -8.36 -0.83 -24.14
CA ARG A 134 -8.62 -2.02 -24.96
C ARG A 134 -9.61 -1.75 -26.11
N ARG A 135 -10.61 -0.90 -25.88
CA ARG A 135 -11.60 -0.50 -26.90
C ARG A 135 -11.01 0.44 -27.95
N LYS A 136 -10.36 1.51 -27.49
CA LYS A 136 -9.98 2.63 -28.36
C LYS A 136 -8.68 2.40 -29.12
N PHE A 137 -7.73 1.67 -28.51
CA PHE A 137 -6.41 1.42 -29.08
C PHE A 137 -6.17 -0.09 -29.17
N ALA A 138 -6.99 -0.76 -29.96
CA ALA A 138 -6.96 -2.21 -30.10
C ALA A 138 -5.63 -2.69 -30.73
N GLU A 139 -5.15 -1.98 -31.76
CA GLU A 139 -3.90 -2.23 -32.50
C GLU A 139 -2.61 -1.81 -31.76
N ALA A 140 -2.68 -1.28 -30.55
CA ALA A 140 -1.49 -0.89 -29.81
C ALA A 140 -0.63 -2.13 -29.47
N ASN A 141 0.69 -2.04 -29.69
CA ASN A 141 1.63 -3.10 -29.31
C ASN A 141 1.61 -3.30 -27.79
N ARG A 142 1.23 -4.50 -27.33
CA ARG A 142 1.11 -4.87 -25.91
C ARG A 142 2.10 -5.99 -25.60
N PRO A 143 3.26 -5.69 -24.98
CA PRO A 143 4.26 -6.69 -24.61
C PRO A 143 3.71 -7.77 -23.67
N TYR A 144 2.71 -7.42 -22.86
CA TYR A 144 1.97 -8.33 -22.00
C TYR A 144 0.47 -8.18 -22.24
N LYS A 145 -0.24 -9.30 -22.35
CA LYS A 145 -1.70 -9.36 -22.53
C LYS A 145 -2.31 -10.19 -21.40
N VAL A 146 -3.32 -9.64 -20.74
CA VAL A 146 -4.05 -10.35 -19.68
C VAL A 146 -4.80 -11.54 -20.32
N PRO A 147 -4.65 -12.77 -19.81
CA PRO A 147 -5.34 -13.96 -20.31
C PRO A 147 -6.81 -13.97 -19.90
N LEU A 148 -7.58 -12.99 -20.39
CA LEU A 148 -9.03 -12.98 -20.25
C LEU A 148 -9.64 -13.62 -21.50
N PRO A 149 -10.31 -14.77 -21.40
CA PRO A 149 -11.21 -15.23 -22.44
C PRO A 149 -12.42 -14.28 -22.45
N LEU A 150 -12.35 -13.21 -23.24
CA LEU A 150 -13.52 -12.36 -23.50
C LEU A 150 -14.45 -13.11 -24.45
N GLN A 151 -15.04 -14.22 -23.98
CA GLN A 151 -16.17 -14.87 -24.62
C GLN A 151 -17.38 -13.93 -24.44
N GLY A 152 -17.58 -13.07 -25.45
CA GLY A 152 -18.35 -11.84 -25.35
C GLY A 152 -17.52 -10.81 -24.57
N TRP A 153 -17.15 -9.63 -25.04
CA TRP A 153 -17.91 -8.61 -25.75
C TRP A 153 -16.95 -7.84 -26.69
N TRP A 154 -17.20 -7.93 -28.01
CA TRP A 154 -16.89 -6.96 -29.07
C TRP A 154 -15.55 -6.21 -29.16
N LEU A 155 -14.40 -6.83 -28.87
CA LEU A 155 -13.08 -6.27 -29.23
C LEU A 155 -12.07 -7.36 -29.58
N CYS A 156 -12.36 -8.10 -30.63
CA CYS A 156 -11.33 -8.74 -31.45
C CYS A 156 -11.12 -7.87 -32.69
N ALA A 157 -10.08 -7.06 -32.65
CA ALA A 157 -9.17 -6.78 -33.75
C ALA A 157 -7.87 -6.32 -33.06
#